data_AF-A0A847LKV8-F1
#
_entry.id   AF-A0A847LKV8-F1
#
_cell.length_a   1.000
_cell.length_b   1.000
_cell.length_c   1.000
_cell.angle_alpha   90.00
_cell.angle_beta   90.00
_cell.angle_gamma   90.00
#
_symmetry.space_group_name_H-M   'P 1'
#
loop_
_entity.id
_entity.type
_entity.pdbx_description
1 polymer ?
#
loop_
_entity_poly.entity_id
_entity_poly.type
_entity_poly.pdbx_seq_one_letter_code
_entity_poly.pdbx_strand_id
1 'polypeptide(L)'
;MKIWLSGLVLACGLGLLGEVRPTDPMTLGMAVATLAVGGYFLVAGFLASPSPTWAEAALKTGVRAAFCLVSLFCLLTVASPFQRDRDQARQKACMANLRLILGAVEMYNMDATGALRLTTLETTDVASGGWLVTAGWLKSPIVPPTPQCDYRGTDLAGLASLSCAFHGSLEHPRPPPAVPLPLMALRLVLAAVGAVCLVVAIPWFPFLLAGHLFRRSPP
;
A
#
# COMPACT_ATOMS: atom_id res chain seq x y z
N MET A 1 -33.92 -19.20 18.81
CA MET A 1 -33.81 -18.00 17.97
C MET A 1 -32.37 -17.50 17.67
N LYS A 2 -31.29 -18.08 18.23
CA LYS A 2 -29.90 -17.62 17.96
C LYS A 2 -29.27 -18.09 16.64
N ILE A 3 -29.82 -19.12 16.00
CA ILE A 3 -29.22 -19.77 14.80
C ILE A 3 -29.48 -18.95 13.51
N TRP A 4 -30.52 -18.11 13.49
CA TRP A 4 -30.92 -17.35 12.28
C TRP A 4 -30.07 -16.10 12.01
N LEU A 5 -29.45 -15.47 13.03
CA LEU A 5 -28.59 -14.31 12.80
C LEU A 5 -27.20 -14.67 12.22
N SER A 6 -26.68 -15.87 12.52
CA SER A 6 -25.38 -16.33 12.00
C SER A 6 -25.39 -16.62 10.50
N GLY A 7 -26.55 -17.00 9.94
CA GLY A 7 -26.69 -17.25 8.49
C GLY A 7 -26.67 -15.97 7.64
N LEU A 8 -27.20 -14.86 8.19
CA LEU A 8 -27.32 -13.60 7.46
C LEU A 8 -25.96 -12.89 7.28
N VAL A 9 -25.05 -13.02 8.25
CA VAL A 9 -23.70 -12.44 8.19
C VAL A 9 -22.81 -13.18 7.19
N LEU A 10 -22.97 -14.51 7.06
CA LEU A 10 -22.23 -15.31 6.08
C LEU A 10 -22.66 -14.99 4.63
N ALA A 11 -23.95 -14.76 4.40
CA ALA A 11 -24.48 -14.46 3.06
C ALA A 11 -24.06 -13.07 2.54
N CYS A 12 -23.87 -12.08 3.42
CA CYS A 12 -23.44 -10.74 3.02
C CYS A 12 -21.96 -10.68 2.60
N GLY A 13 -21.11 -11.57 3.13
CA GLY A 13 -19.68 -11.64 2.76
C GLY A 13 -19.40 -12.31 1.40
N LEU A 14 -20.22 -13.30 1.01
CA LEU A 14 -20.03 -14.01 -0.26
C LEU A 14 -20.52 -13.23 -1.50
N GLY A 15 -21.48 -12.30 -1.33
CA GLY A 15 -22.01 -11.48 -2.42
C GLY A 15 -21.06 -10.41 -2.98
N LEU A 16 -19.97 -10.09 -2.27
CA LEU A 16 -18.97 -9.09 -2.69
C LEU A 16 -17.75 -9.68 -3.41
N LEU A 17 -17.70 -11.01 -3.61
CA LEU A 17 -16.61 -11.69 -4.32
C LEU A 17 -16.83 -11.81 -5.82
N GLY A 18 -17.99 -11.37 -6.32
CA GLY A 18 -18.23 -11.21 -7.75
C GLY A 18 -17.49 -9.98 -8.28
N GLU A 19 -16.36 -10.21 -8.93
CA GLU A 19 -15.71 -9.27 -9.85
C GLU A 19 -14.81 -8.18 -9.24
N VAL A 20 -14.01 -8.52 -8.22
CA VAL A 20 -12.89 -7.68 -7.79
C VAL A 20 -11.67 -7.96 -8.69
N ARG A 21 -11.30 -7.02 -9.56
CA ARG A 21 -10.02 -7.09 -10.30
C ARG A 21 -8.86 -7.00 -9.30
N PRO A 22 -7.87 -7.91 -9.38
CA PRO A 22 -6.85 -8.08 -8.33
C PRO A 22 -5.70 -7.04 -8.35
N THR A 23 -5.86 -5.88 -8.99
CA THR A 23 -4.75 -4.92 -9.18
C THR A 23 -4.60 -3.89 -8.07
N ASP A 24 -5.64 -3.68 -7.26
CA ASP A 24 -5.63 -2.60 -6.28
C ASP A 24 -5.34 -3.14 -4.87
N PRO A 25 -4.19 -2.82 -4.27
CA PRO A 25 -3.82 -3.35 -2.95
C PRO A 25 -4.80 -2.91 -1.84
N MET A 26 -5.60 -1.87 -2.07
CA MET A 26 -6.61 -1.39 -1.11
C MET A 26 -7.84 -2.30 -1.01
N THR A 27 -8.30 -2.89 -2.12
CA THR A 27 -9.48 -3.77 -2.10
C THR A 27 -9.17 -5.11 -1.43
N LEU A 28 -7.94 -5.62 -1.60
CA LEU A 28 -7.46 -6.80 -0.89
C LEU A 28 -7.42 -6.57 0.63
N GLY A 29 -6.95 -5.39 1.08
CA GLY A 29 -6.90 -5.04 2.50
C GLY A 29 -8.29 -5.01 3.17
N MET A 30 -9.29 -4.45 2.49
CA MET A 30 -10.68 -4.38 2.97
C MET A 30 -11.34 -5.76 3.06
N ALA A 31 -11.08 -6.65 2.11
CA ALA A 31 -11.60 -8.01 2.13
C ALA A 31 -11.05 -8.81 3.33
N VAL A 32 -9.75 -8.69 3.62
CA VAL A 32 -9.10 -9.34 4.77
C VAL A 32 -9.65 -8.82 6.10
N ALA A 33 -9.88 -7.51 6.21
CA ALA A 33 -10.46 -6.91 7.42
C ALA A 33 -11.88 -7.44 7.70
N THR A 34 -12.71 -7.58 6.67
CA THR A 34 -14.08 -8.10 6.80
C THR A 34 -14.10 -9.56 7.27
N LEU A 35 -13.20 -10.40 6.73
CA LEU A 35 -13.06 -11.79 7.17
C LEU A 35 -12.55 -11.91 8.61
N ALA A 36 -11.63 -11.03 9.04
CA ALA A 36 -11.14 -11.00 10.42
C ALA A 36 -12.25 -10.63 11.42
N VAL A 37 -13.09 -9.64 11.10
CA VAL A 37 -14.22 -9.26 11.97
C VAL A 37 -15.27 -10.38 12.02
N GLY A 38 -15.59 -11.01 10.89
CA GLY A 38 -16.50 -12.16 10.85
C GLY A 38 -16.01 -13.37 11.66
N GLY A 39 -14.71 -13.65 11.62
CA GLY A 39 -14.08 -14.70 12.43
C GLY A 39 -14.16 -14.44 13.94
N TYR A 40 -14.01 -13.18 14.37
CA TYR A 40 -14.09 -12.79 15.79
C TYR A 40 -15.47 -13.10 16.40
N PHE A 41 -16.56 -12.82 15.68
CA PHE A 41 -17.92 -13.07 16.17
C PHE A 41 -18.26 -14.56 16.32
N LEU A 42 -17.74 -15.41 15.43
CA LEU A 42 -17.93 -16.86 15.53
C LEU A 42 -17.21 -17.44 16.76
N VAL A 43 -16.01 -16.93 17.09
CA VAL A 43 -15.24 -17.35 18.27
C VAL A 43 -15.90 -16.86 19.56
N ALA A 44 -16.42 -15.63 19.60
CA ALA A 44 -17.14 -15.12 20.76
C ALA A 44 -18.39 -15.97 21.08
N GLY A 45 -19.10 -16.46 20.05
CA GLY A 45 -20.22 -17.39 20.22
C GLY A 45 -19.82 -18.73 20.82
N PHE A 46 -18.64 -19.26 20.47
CA PHE A 46 -18.12 -20.54 20.97
C PHE A 46 -17.62 -20.46 22.43
N LEU A 47 -17.20 -19.27 22.88
CA LEU A 47 -16.70 -19.03 24.23
C LEU A 47 -17.81 -18.91 25.29
N ALA A 48 -19.07 -18.74 24.88
CA ALA A 48 -20.20 -18.61 25.80
C ALA A 48 -20.78 -19.95 26.29
N SER A 49 -20.18 -21.11 25.97
CA SER A 49 -20.67 -22.42 26.42
C SER A 49 -20.19 -22.78 27.85
N PRO A 50 -21.10 -23.11 28.79
CA PRO A 50 -20.78 -23.38 30.19
C PRO A 50 -20.64 -24.89 30.47
N SER A 51 -19.45 -25.48 30.33
CA SER A 51 -19.03 -26.66 31.11
C SER A 51 -17.53 -26.93 30.95
N PRO A 52 -16.69 -26.87 32.01
CA PRO A 52 -15.26 -27.02 31.86
C PRO A 52 -14.83 -28.47 32.14
N THR A 53 -14.33 -29.17 31.11
CA THR A 53 -13.28 -30.16 31.31
C THR A 53 -11.94 -29.50 30.94
N TRP A 54 -10.83 -29.89 31.57
CA TRP A 54 -9.51 -29.29 31.33
C TRP A 54 -9.07 -29.38 29.86
N ALA A 55 -9.58 -30.37 29.12
CA ALA A 55 -9.42 -30.50 27.67
C ALA A 55 -10.11 -29.37 26.88
N GLU A 56 -11.30 -28.93 27.29
CA GLU A 56 -12.02 -27.81 26.65
C GLU A 56 -11.35 -26.46 26.94
N ALA A 57 -10.75 -26.30 28.12
CA ALA A 57 -10.01 -25.09 28.48
C ALA A 57 -8.75 -24.94 27.61
N ALA A 58 -8.00 -26.02 27.38
CA ALA A 58 -6.80 -26.04 26.54
C ALA A 58 -7.13 -25.77 25.05
N LEU A 59 -8.26 -26.28 24.55
CA LEU A 59 -8.71 -26.01 23.19
C LEU A 59 -9.10 -24.53 23.01
N LYS A 60 -9.82 -23.96 23.99
CA LYS A 60 -10.26 -22.56 23.95
C LYS A 60 -9.08 -21.58 24.03
N THR A 61 -8.02 -21.89 24.79
CA THR A 61 -6.81 -21.05 24.83
C THR A 61 -5.98 -21.15 23.56
N GLY A 62 -5.87 -22.35 22.97
CA GLY A 62 -5.17 -22.55 21.70
C GLY A 62 -5.79 -21.76 20.54
N VAL A 63 -7.12 -21.77 20.42
CA VAL A 63 -7.84 -21.03 19.36
C VAL A 63 -7.66 -19.51 19.52
N ARG A 64 -7.67 -18.98 20.75
CA ARG A 64 -7.42 -17.55 21.01
C ARG A 64 -6.00 -17.14 20.61
N ALA A 65 -5.00 -17.94 20.97
CA ALA A 65 -3.61 -17.67 20.61
C ALA A 65 -3.40 -17.68 19.08
N ALA A 66 -3.97 -18.68 18.39
CA ALA A 66 -3.89 -18.77 16.93
C ALA A 66 -4.52 -17.54 16.24
N PHE A 67 -5.69 -17.10 16.70
CA PHE A 67 -6.35 -15.93 16.11
C PHE A 67 -5.57 -14.63 16.35
N CYS A 68 -5.02 -14.43 17.55
CA CYS A 68 -4.16 -13.28 17.84
C CYS A 68 -2.90 -13.26 16.95
N LEU A 69 -2.28 -14.42 16.71
CA LEU A 69 -1.12 -14.53 15.82
C LEU A 69 -1.46 -14.20 14.37
N VAL A 70 -2.60 -14.69 13.86
CA VAL A 70 -3.08 -14.37 12.49
C VAL A 70 -3.44 -12.88 12.36
N SER A 71 -4.11 -12.30 13.33
CA SER A 71 -4.46 -10.86 13.31
C SER A 71 -3.21 -9.97 13.34
N LEU A 72 -2.27 -10.25 14.24
CA LEU A 72 -0.99 -9.54 14.30
C LEU A 72 -0.21 -9.66 12.99
N PHE A 73 -0.21 -10.85 12.39
CA PHE A 73 0.40 -11.11 11.09
C PHE A 73 -0.23 -10.29 9.96
N CYS A 74 -1.57 -10.22 9.88
CA CYS A 74 -2.26 -9.39 8.89
C CYS A 74 -1.90 -7.91 9.04
N LEU A 75 -1.79 -7.41 10.28
CA LEU A 75 -1.38 -6.02 10.52
C LEU A 75 0.07 -5.74 10.08
N LEU A 76 0.98 -6.68 10.34
CA LEU A 76 2.39 -6.55 9.96
C LEU A 76 2.60 -6.58 8.43
N THR A 77 1.75 -7.29 7.68
CA THR A 77 1.90 -7.39 6.21
C THR A 77 1.35 -6.18 5.45
N VAL A 78 0.32 -5.49 5.99
CA VAL A 78 -0.34 -4.35 5.32
C VAL A 78 0.37 -3.01 5.57
N ALA A 79 1.19 -2.88 6.62
CA ALA A 79 1.82 -1.61 6.97
C ALA A 79 2.94 -1.14 6.01
N SER A 80 3.47 -2.01 5.13
CA SER A 80 4.71 -1.73 4.39
C SER A 80 4.62 -1.11 2.97
N PRO A 81 3.48 -0.94 2.26
CA PRO A 81 3.50 -0.45 0.88
C PRO A 81 3.62 1.09 0.76
N PHE A 82 3.29 1.84 1.82
CA PHE A 82 3.14 3.29 1.74
C PHE A 82 4.41 4.07 1.38
N GLN A 83 5.61 3.53 1.67
CA GLN A 83 6.85 4.21 1.35
C GLN A 83 7.09 4.26 -0.17
N ARG A 84 6.90 3.13 -0.86
CA ARG A 84 7.07 3.04 -2.31
C ARG A 84 6.08 3.95 -3.04
N ASP A 85 4.84 3.97 -2.59
CA ASP A 85 3.80 4.81 -3.19
C ASP A 85 4.10 6.30 -3.01
N ARG A 86 4.63 6.70 -1.84
CA ARG A 86 5.08 8.07 -1.59
C ARG A 86 6.25 8.48 -2.47
N ASP A 87 7.22 7.59 -2.67
CA ASP A 87 8.37 7.89 -3.53
C ASP A 87 7.96 7.99 -5.00
N GLN A 88 7.05 7.13 -5.46
CA GLN A 88 6.47 7.26 -6.79
C GLN A 88 5.66 8.56 -6.95
N ALA A 89 4.91 8.96 -5.93
CA ALA A 89 4.18 10.22 -5.94
C ALA A 89 5.13 11.43 -6.01
N ARG A 90 6.23 11.42 -5.26
CA ARG A 90 7.27 12.47 -5.30
C ARG A 90 7.95 12.55 -6.66
N GLN A 91 8.26 11.41 -7.27
CA GLN A 91 8.84 11.38 -8.61
C GLN A 91 7.87 11.98 -9.64
N LYS A 92 6.58 11.61 -9.60
CA LYS A 92 5.55 12.18 -10.47
C LYS A 92 5.42 13.69 -10.29
N ALA A 93 5.42 14.18 -9.05
CA ALA A 93 5.40 15.61 -8.75
C ALA A 93 6.65 16.32 -9.30
N CYS A 94 7.84 15.73 -9.19
CA CYS A 94 9.07 16.28 -9.75
C CYS A 94 8.99 16.42 -11.27
N MET A 95 8.44 15.41 -11.95
CA MET A 95 8.27 15.41 -13.40
C MET A 95 7.19 16.39 -13.86
N ALA A 96 6.17 16.65 -13.04
CA ALA A 96 5.21 17.72 -13.30
C ALA A 96 5.90 19.10 -13.21
N ASN A 97 6.71 19.33 -12.17
CA ASN A 97 7.48 20.57 -12.02
C ASN A 97 8.43 20.81 -13.20
N LEU A 98 9.13 19.78 -13.69
CA LEU A 98 10.00 19.88 -14.87
C LEU A 98 9.23 20.37 -16.11
N ARG A 99 8.01 19.86 -16.35
CA ARG A 99 7.16 20.33 -17.47
C ARG A 99 6.75 21.79 -17.33
N LEU A 100 6.43 22.24 -16.12
CA LEU A 100 6.09 23.63 -15.86
C LEU A 100 7.26 24.56 -16.11
N ILE A 101 8.45 24.20 -15.62
CA ILE A 101 9.68 24.98 -15.83
C ILE A 101 10.00 25.04 -17.33
N LEU A 102 9.94 23.90 -18.03
CA LEU A 102 10.23 23.84 -19.46
C LEU A 102 9.26 24.73 -20.26
N GLY A 103 7.96 24.68 -19.97
CA GLY A 103 6.99 25.56 -20.62
C GLY A 103 7.22 27.05 -20.34
N ALA A 104 7.59 27.40 -19.11
CA ALA A 104 7.94 28.78 -18.77
C ALA A 104 9.19 29.28 -19.51
N VAL A 105 10.21 28.43 -19.63
CA VAL A 105 11.43 28.72 -20.39
C VAL A 105 11.14 28.84 -21.89
N GLU A 106 10.31 27.95 -22.44
CA GLU A 106 9.89 28.00 -23.84
C GLU A 106 9.14 29.28 -24.15
N MET A 107 8.18 29.66 -23.31
CA MET A 107 7.45 30.93 -23.45
C MET A 107 8.39 32.14 -23.37
N TYR A 108 9.31 32.16 -22.41
CA TYR A 108 10.33 33.21 -22.32
C TYR A 108 11.20 33.29 -23.59
N ASN A 109 11.65 32.14 -24.10
CA ASN A 109 12.51 32.07 -25.28
C ASN A 109 11.78 32.38 -26.59
N MET A 110 10.44 32.30 -26.63
CA MET A 110 9.63 32.80 -27.74
C MET A 110 9.52 34.33 -27.75
N ASP A 111 9.39 34.95 -26.57
CA ASP A 111 9.26 36.41 -26.43
C ASP A 111 10.62 37.14 -26.41
N ALA A 112 11.69 36.45 -26.03
CA ALA A 112 13.04 37.01 -26.04
C ALA A 112 13.58 37.19 -27.48
N THR A 113 13.86 38.43 -27.86
CA THR A 113 14.50 38.75 -29.15
C THR A 113 16.03 38.66 -29.05
N GLY A 114 16.66 37.89 -29.94
CA GLY A 114 18.12 37.86 -30.12
C GLY A 114 18.92 37.15 -29.01
N ALA A 115 19.97 37.82 -28.50
CA ALA A 115 21.00 37.24 -27.63
C ALA A 115 20.58 37.01 -26.16
N LEU A 116 19.36 37.36 -25.78
CA LEU A 116 18.83 37.24 -24.42
C LEU A 116 18.12 35.91 -24.14
N ARG A 117 18.23 34.93 -25.05
CA ARG A 117 17.67 33.58 -24.84
C ARG A 117 18.33 32.93 -23.65
N LEU A 118 17.51 32.29 -22.82
CA LEU A 118 18.00 31.52 -21.71
C LEU A 118 18.65 30.25 -22.27
N THR A 119 19.93 30.05 -21.96
CA THR A 119 20.70 28.86 -22.35
C THR A 119 20.98 27.94 -21.17
N THR A 120 20.99 28.48 -19.95
CA THR A 120 21.24 27.75 -18.70
C THR A 120 20.17 28.08 -17.68
N LEU A 121 19.82 27.12 -16.83
CA LEU A 121 18.89 27.32 -15.72
C LEU A 121 19.40 26.60 -14.49
N GLU A 122 19.32 27.30 -13.36
CA GLU A 122 19.63 26.78 -12.03
C GLU A 122 18.39 26.81 -11.14
N THR A 123 18.38 26.03 -10.05
CA THR A 123 17.26 25.98 -9.11
C THR A 123 16.93 27.35 -8.49
N THR A 124 17.92 28.23 -8.36
CA THR A 124 17.76 29.61 -7.88
C THR A 124 16.82 30.43 -8.77
N ASP A 125 16.76 30.14 -10.06
CA ASP A 125 15.92 30.84 -11.04
C ASP A 125 14.43 30.55 -10.88
N VAL A 126 14.09 29.40 -10.31
CA VAL A 126 12.71 28.92 -10.08
C VAL A 126 12.28 28.99 -8.61
N ALA A 127 13.19 29.40 -7.72
CA ALA A 127 12.95 29.57 -6.30
C ALA A 127 12.17 30.87 -6.00
N SER A 128 11.88 31.10 -4.72
CA SER A 128 11.28 32.37 -4.28
C SER A 128 12.22 33.54 -4.58
N GLY A 129 11.80 34.44 -5.47
CA GLY A 129 12.63 35.55 -5.95
C GLY A 129 13.52 35.21 -7.16
N GLY A 130 13.44 33.97 -7.65
CA GLY A 130 14.04 33.59 -8.93
C GLY A 130 13.40 34.35 -10.08
N TRP A 131 14.19 34.64 -11.12
CA TRP A 131 13.77 35.57 -12.15
C TRP A 131 12.56 35.07 -12.97
N LEU A 132 12.36 33.76 -13.12
CA LEU A 132 11.16 33.22 -13.79
C LEU A 132 9.89 33.54 -13.01
N VAL A 133 9.98 33.61 -11.68
CA VAL A 133 8.85 33.95 -10.81
C VAL A 133 8.64 35.46 -10.80
N THR A 134 9.71 36.26 -10.68
CA THR A 134 9.57 37.73 -10.63
C THR A 134 9.16 38.32 -11.98
N ALA A 135 9.55 37.70 -13.09
CA ALA A 135 9.14 38.10 -14.43
C ALA A 135 7.73 37.60 -14.81
N GLY A 136 7.08 36.80 -13.96
CA GLY A 136 5.70 36.34 -14.17
C GLY A 136 5.53 35.15 -15.12
N TRP A 137 6.62 34.50 -15.55
CA TRP A 137 6.56 33.26 -16.34
C TRP A 137 6.10 32.07 -15.49
N LEU A 138 6.43 32.10 -14.20
CA LEU A 138 5.90 31.18 -13.19
C LEU A 138 4.97 31.93 -12.24
N LYS A 139 3.74 31.43 -12.09
CA LYS A 139 2.74 31.99 -11.16
C LYS A 139 3.17 31.95 -9.69
N SER A 140 3.97 30.94 -9.32
CA SER A 140 4.47 30.74 -7.97
C SER A 140 5.83 30.03 -8.02
N PRO A 141 6.67 30.19 -6.99
CA PRO A 141 7.94 29.45 -6.92
C PRO A 141 7.69 27.94 -6.92
N ILE A 142 8.59 27.20 -7.56
CA ILE A 142 8.52 25.74 -7.62
C ILE A 142 9.05 25.17 -6.30
N VAL A 143 8.21 24.41 -5.60
CA VAL A 143 8.61 23.70 -4.39
C VAL A 143 9.08 22.29 -4.78
N PRO A 144 10.36 21.92 -4.51
CA PRO A 144 10.85 20.59 -4.81
C PRO A 144 10.16 19.54 -3.92
N PRO A 145 9.72 18.39 -4.48
CA PRO A 145 9.03 17.35 -3.70
C PRO A 145 9.94 16.61 -2.71
N THR A 146 11.25 16.69 -2.92
CA THR A 146 12.29 16.15 -2.04
C THR A 146 13.42 17.17 -1.90
N PRO A 147 14.08 17.27 -0.74
CA PRO A 147 15.15 18.25 -0.51
C PRO A 147 16.39 18.02 -1.38
N GLN A 148 16.53 16.85 -1.99
CA GLN A 148 17.62 16.48 -2.89
C GLN A 148 17.34 16.84 -4.37
N CYS A 149 16.14 17.36 -4.69
CA CYS A 149 15.85 17.81 -6.04
C CYS A 149 16.59 19.11 -6.34
N ASP A 150 17.42 19.08 -7.38
CA ASP A 150 18.09 20.25 -7.96
C ASP A 150 17.80 20.25 -9.46
N TYR A 151 17.12 21.29 -9.92
CA TYR A 151 16.74 21.49 -11.32
C TYR A 151 17.86 22.18 -12.08
N ARG A 152 18.30 21.57 -13.17
CA ARG A 152 19.36 22.13 -14.04
C ARG A 152 18.95 22.00 -15.49
N GLY A 153 19.19 23.06 -16.25
CA GLY A 153 18.98 23.10 -17.69
C GLY A 153 20.26 23.50 -18.41
N THR A 154 20.59 22.77 -19.48
CA THR A 154 21.66 23.13 -20.41
C THR A 154 21.10 23.18 -21.84
N ASP A 155 21.57 24.16 -22.61
CA ASP A 155 21.13 24.38 -23.99
C ASP A 155 19.61 24.57 -24.14
N LEU A 156 19.07 25.47 -23.32
CA LEU A 156 17.65 25.79 -23.27
C LEU A 156 17.13 26.56 -24.50
N ALA A 157 18.02 27.02 -25.38
CA ALA A 157 17.64 27.74 -26.59
C ALA A 157 17.10 26.84 -27.71
N GLY A 158 17.46 25.55 -27.70
CA GLY A 158 17.08 24.54 -28.69
C GLY A 158 16.09 23.51 -28.12
N LEU A 159 16.51 22.24 -28.06
CA LEU A 159 15.70 21.12 -27.54
C LEU A 159 15.49 21.15 -26.02
N ALA A 160 16.12 22.11 -25.31
CA ALA A 160 15.98 22.38 -23.89
C ALA A 160 16.03 21.12 -23.01
N SER A 161 17.26 20.63 -22.78
CA SER A 161 17.49 19.52 -21.87
C SER A 161 17.38 19.99 -20.41
N LEU A 162 16.20 19.81 -19.82
CA LEU A 162 15.93 20.09 -18.41
C LEU A 162 15.93 18.78 -17.62
N SER A 163 16.72 18.72 -16.55
CA SER A 163 16.82 17.53 -15.71
C SER A 163 16.88 17.86 -14.22
N CYS A 164 16.45 16.92 -13.40
CA CYS A 164 16.62 16.94 -11.96
C CYS A 164 17.80 16.03 -11.58
N ALA A 165 18.75 16.51 -10.77
CA ALA A 165 19.92 15.73 -10.35
C ALA A 165 19.54 14.40 -9.68
N PHE A 166 18.40 14.36 -8.99
CA PHE A 166 17.91 13.17 -8.28
C PHE A 166 16.99 12.28 -9.13
N HIS A 167 15.98 12.85 -9.80
CA HIS A 167 14.93 12.10 -10.51
C HIS A 167 15.15 11.94 -12.03
N GLY A 168 16.16 12.57 -12.62
CA GLY A 168 16.46 12.49 -14.06
C GLY A 168 15.73 13.52 -14.93
N SER A 169 15.67 13.27 -16.23
CA SER A 169 14.96 14.12 -17.21
C SER A 169 13.55 13.58 -17.52
N LEU A 170 12.79 14.32 -18.34
CA LEU A 170 11.44 13.91 -18.77
C LEU A 170 11.48 12.67 -19.68
N GLU A 171 12.48 12.58 -20.55
CA GLU A 171 12.70 11.49 -21.50
C GLU A 171 13.33 10.28 -20.81
N HIS A 172 14.20 10.54 -19.82
CA HIS A 172 14.91 9.51 -19.07
C HIS A 172 14.68 9.68 -17.56
N PRO A 173 13.48 9.37 -17.05
CA PRO A 173 13.22 9.35 -15.61
C PRO A 173 14.10 8.30 -14.94
N ARG A 174 14.83 8.68 -13.88
CA ARG A 174 15.59 7.73 -13.06
C ARG A 174 14.60 6.87 -12.28
N PRO A 175 14.70 5.53 -12.30
CA PRO A 175 13.84 4.70 -11.47
C PRO A 175 14.04 5.05 -9.99
N PRO A 176 12.98 4.96 -9.16
CA PRO A 176 13.13 5.16 -7.72
C PRO A 176 14.17 4.16 -7.19
N PRO A 177 14.96 4.52 -6.18
CA PRO A 177 15.98 3.63 -5.63
C PRO A 177 15.32 2.30 -5.26
N ALA A 178 15.90 1.20 -5.72
CA ALA A 178 15.38 -0.13 -5.43
C ALA A 178 15.35 -0.29 -3.91
N VAL A 179 14.14 -0.36 -3.35
CA VAL A 179 13.97 -0.70 -1.94
C VAL A 179 14.59 -2.10 -1.78
N PRO A 180 15.48 -2.31 -0.79
CA PRO A 180 16.15 -3.59 -0.66
C PRO A 180 15.11 -4.72 -0.64
N LEU A 181 15.48 -5.85 -1.23
CA LEU A 181 14.64 -7.03 -1.44
C LEU A 181 14.18 -7.80 -0.17
N PRO A 182 14.65 -7.60 1.08
CA PRO A 182 14.32 -8.56 2.15
C PRO A 182 12.83 -8.53 2.55
N LEU A 183 12.06 -7.50 2.18
CA LEU A 183 10.62 -7.46 2.40
C LEU A 183 9.84 -8.43 1.50
N MET A 184 10.31 -8.70 0.29
CA MET A 184 9.69 -9.69 -0.61
C MET A 184 9.93 -11.10 -0.10
N ALA A 185 11.17 -11.41 0.31
CA ALA A 185 11.52 -12.69 0.91
C ALA A 185 10.76 -12.94 2.21
N LEU A 186 10.62 -11.92 3.08
CA LEU A 186 9.84 -12.02 4.30
C LEU A 186 8.37 -12.30 4.02
N ARG A 187 7.74 -11.64 3.03
CA ARG A 187 6.35 -11.92 2.62
C ARG A 187 6.16 -13.35 2.12
N LEU A 188 7.13 -13.88 1.37
CA LEU A 188 7.07 -15.24 0.83
C LEU A 188 7.25 -16.30 1.91
N VAL A 189 8.18 -16.08 2.85
CA VAL A 189 8.38 -16.93 4.03
C VAL A 189 7.13 -16.91 4.92
N LEU A 190 6.55 -15.73 5.15
CA LEU A 190 5.35 -15.54 5.95
C LEU A 190 4.12 -16.20 5.31
N ALA A 191 3.95 -16.12 3.98
CA ALA A 191 2.89 -16.82 3.26
C ALA A 191 3.05 -18.34 3.33
N ALA A 192 4.29 -18.86 3.23
CA ALA A 192 4.58 -20.27 3.39
C ALA A 192 4.24 -20.77 4.80
N VAL A 193 4.59 -20.00 5.84
CA VAL A 193 4.23 -20.32 7.24
C VAL A 193 2.71 -20.34 7.44
N GLY A 194 1.98 -19.36 6.87
CA GLY A 194 0.51 -19.34 6.91
C GLY A 194 -0.14 -20.56 6.25
N ALA A 195 0.38 -21.00 5.10
CA ALA A 195 -0.10 -22.20 4.41
C ALA A 195 0.16 -23.48 5.23
N VAL A 196 1.33 -23.59 5.87
CA VAL A 196 1.67 -24.72 6.74
C VAL A 196 0.73 -24.79 7.95
N CYS A 197 0.41 -23.65 8.58
CA CYS A 197 -0.55 -23.62 9.69
C CYS A 197 -1.97 -24.09 9.28
N LEU A 198 -2.41 -23.74 8.06
CA LEU A 198 -3.71 -24.16 7.52
C LEU A 198 -3.74 -25.67 7.29
N VAL A 199 -2.70 -26.23 6.67
CA VAL A 199 -2.61 -27.67 6.38
C VAL A 199 -2.54 -28.51 7.68
N VAL A 200 -1.83 -28.03 8.70
CA VAL A 200 -1.70 -28.75 9.98
C VAL A 200 -2.97 -28.68 10.84
N ALA A 201 -3.78 -27.62 10.71
CA ALA A 201 -5.01 -27.45 11.51
C ALA A 201 -6.23 -28.20 10.96
N ILE A 202 -6.35 -28.38 9.63
CA ILE A 202 -7.50 -29.03 8.97
C ILE A 202 -7.73 -30.50 9.40
N PRO A 203 -6.72 -31.38 9.54
CA PRO A 203 -6.97 -32.82 9.79
C PRO A 203 -7.55 -33.12 11.18
N TRP A 204 -7.51 -32.18 12.13
CA TRP A 204 -8.08 -32.36 13.47
C TRP A 204 -9.57 -32.04 13.55
N PHE A 205 -10.11 -31.33 12.56
CA PHE A 205 -11.52 -30.92 12.51
C PHE A 205 -12.53 -32.09 12.50
N PRO A 206 -12.33 -33.19 11.73
CA PRO A 206 -13.28 -34.30 11.73
C PRO A 206 -13.28 -35.10 13.05
N PHE A 207 -12.15 -35.19 13.76
CA PHE A 207 -12.07 -35.89 15.05
C PHE A 207 -12.84 -35.15 16.16
N LEU A 208 -12.86 -33.82 16.13
CA LEU A 208 -13.68 -33.01 17.04
C LEU A 208 -15.19 -33.15 16.76
N LEU A 209 -15.58 -33.34 15.49
CA LEU A 209 -16.98 -33.52 15.12
C LEU A 209 -17.53 -34.90 15.53
N ALA A 210 -16.69 -35.95 15.41
CA ALA A 210 -17.08 -37.32 15.77
C ALA A 210 -17.30 -37.49 17.29
N GLY A 211 -16.54 -36.80 18.14
CA GLY A 211 -16.69 -36.88 19.60
C GLY A 211 -18.02 -36.36 20.14
N HIS A 212 -18.67 -35.43 19.43
CA HIS A 212 -19.97 -34.88 19.86
C HIS A 212 -21.18 -35.76 19.52
N LEU A 213 -21.06 -36.64 18.51
CA LEU A 213 -22.16 -37.52 18.10
C LEU A 213 -22.31 -38.75 18.99
N PHE A 214 -21.25 -39.16 19.70
CA PHE A 214 -21.26 -40.39 20.51
C PHE A 214 -21.74 -40.22 21.96
N ARG A 215 -22.10 -39.01 22.40
CA ARG A 215 -22.45 -38.72 23.81
C ARG A 215 -23.96 -38.67 24.12
N ARG A 216 -24.83 -39.10 23.20
CA ARG A 216 -26.29 -39.11 23.40
C ARG A 216 -26.88 -40.51 23.19
N SER A 217 -26.60 -41.40 24.11
CA SER A 217 -27.41 -42.61 24.31
C SER A 217 -27.47 -42.89 25.82
N PRO A 218 -28.42 -42.29 26.55
CA PRO A 218 -28.78 -42.83 27.85
C PRO A 218 -29.48 -44.21 27.65
N PRO A 219 -29.27 -45.16 28.58
CA PRO A 219 -29.94 -46.47 28.57
C PRO A 219 -31.44 -46.35 28.86
#